data_AF-A0A936JNQ3-F1
#
_entry.id   AF-A0A936JNQ3-F1
#
_cell.length_a   1.000
_cell.length_b   1.000
_cell.length_c   1.000
_cell.angle_alpha   90.00
_cell.angle_beta   90.00
_cell.angle_gamma   90.00
#
_symmetry.space_group_name_H-M   'P 1'
#
loop_
_entity.id
_entity.type
_entity.pdbx_description
1 polymer ?
#
loop_
_entity_poly.entity_id
_entity_poly.type
_entity_poly.pdbx_seq_one_letter_code
_entity_poly.pdbx_strand_id
1 'polypeptide(L)'
;MIEREHRYGSLVFDRNAIVRAALRAYLEAIVKHSTHRSLPLSFPASDDPEWSGDLERGAFFSGSDGNHEVVAWTEEGVVGLAYELGFGPIEQLGLAEDDVTGGPEDVRAAVTGLPARLEPAFSMAAGMLGKGRNAEKLAGVGFWLDGDRIGGTLFTDPTSAGADRLVMWGLLRRGRLLPQIYRRSHPDTRATLAERDRVEAPIHAFMDAVVDRRLKGPTELTAEELEAMLYPLSMPPLKRVLGTQRMLEKVGITWPGSPKIPDPPPRPKGPNPFTRPPKTVRCGLSRLGYLGFDRDAIVRAAKRAYVEAVLAQLDPLRRYPFTACIIPRWKGDLQRGAFYTSDGTGDYEVIAWNEAGIVGLAYQLGYGPIEHLGLAIDAVKGGPDDVRATVPDLPADLEAALELATSMLVSGPVYGEKLASIGFWLRDGERLGGTLFDRDDRTVPGARRLAEWGRVAWGTLHRPSREPNEPVLTQAMLDRAEPIRDLVEAVAERALAGPTQLTADELATLLPTPPDPERLLAAQDMLQKVGITWPGSPEIPE
;
A
#
# COMPACT_ATOMS: atom_id res chain seq x y z
N MET A 1 -35.91 6.65 -9.34
CA MET A 1 -35.35 7.90 -8.81
C MET A 1 -36.09 8.33 -7.55
N ILE A 2 -35.35 8.58 -6.46
CA ILE A 2 -35.87 9.12 -5.19
C ILE A 2 -34.94 10.24 -4.74
N GLU A 3 -35.52 11.32 -4.25
CA GLU A 3 -34.77 12.45 -3.71
C GLU A 3 -34.88 12.47 -2.18
N ARG A 4 -33.75 12.71 -1.50
CA ARG A 4 -33.68 12.87 -0.05
C ARG A 4 -32.83 14.08 0.29
N GLU A 5 -33.35 14.94 1.15
CA GLU A 5 -32.55 15.99 1.75
C GLU A 5 -31.52 15.39 2.72
N HIS A 6 -30.29 15.88 2.64
CA HIS A 6 -29.18 15.47 3.48
C HIS A 6 -28.29 16.68 3.78
N ARG A 7 -27.40 16.59 4.77
CA ARG A 7 -26.47 17.68 5.12
C ARG A 7 -25.54 18.12 3.97
N TYR A 8 -25.43 17.31 2.92
CA TYR A 8 -24.62 17.58 1.72
C TYR A 8 -25.46 18.08 0.53
N GLY A 9 -26.74 18.38 0.74
CA GLY A 9 -27.71 18.79 -0.28
C GLY A 9 -28.70 17.68 -0.63
N SER A 10 -29.45 17.90 -1.72
CA SER A 10 -30.41 16.91 -2.24
C SER A 10 -29.66 15.73 -2.87
N LEU A 11 -29.89 14.54 -2.31
CA LEU A 11 -29.37 13.27 -2.79
C LEU A 11 -30.39 12.62 -3.71
N VAL A 12 -29.99 12.32 -4.94
CA VAL A 12 -30.82 11.67 -5.96
C VAL A 12 -30.35 10.23 -6.14
N PHE A 13 -31.13 9.28 -5.62
CA PHE A 13 -30.87 7.85 -5.78
C PHE A 13 -31.67 7.30 -6.95
N ASP A 14 -30.96 6.85 -7.99
CA ASP A 14 -31.56 6.16 -9.13
C ASP A 14 -30.74 4.93 -9.47
N ARG A 15 -31.41 3.78 -9.61
CA ARG A 15 -30.76 2.50 -9.87
C ARG A 15 -29.89 2.58 -11.12
N ASN A 16 -30.44 3.07 -12.23
CA ASN A 16 -29.72 3.09 -13.51
C ASN A 16 -28.55 4.08 -13.47
N ALA A 17 -28.73 5.22 -12.79
CA ALA A 17 -27.64 6.16 -12.57
C ALA A 17 -26.51 5.56 -11.71
N ILE A 18 -26.85 4.81 -10.67
CA ILE A 18 -25.88 4.11 -9.80
C ILE A 18 -25.13 3.03 -10.58
N VAL A 19 -25.83 2.17 -11.34
CA VAL A 19 -25.20 1.13 -12.18
C VAL A 19 -24.25 1.75 -13.21
N ARG A 20 -24.69 2.82 -13.88
CA ARG A 20 -23.85 3.58 -14.80
C ARG A 20 -22.62 4.14 -14.10
N ALA A 21 -22.80 4.75 -12.93
CA ALA A 21 -21.71 5.33 -12.14
C ALA A 21 -20.73 4.27 -11.66
N ALA A 22 -21.19 3.06 -11.29
CA ALA A 22 -20.34 1.96 -10.87
C ALA A 22 -19.46 1.44 -12.01
N LEU A 23 -20.04 1.20 -13.20
CA LEU A 23 -19.26 0.81 -14.38
C LEU A 23 -18.27 1.92 -14.78
N ARG A 24 -18.72 3.18 -14.72
CA ARG A 24 -17.88 4.35 -14.99
C ARG A 24 -16.69 4.41 -14.04
N ALA A 25 -16.94 4.25 -12.75
CA ALA A 25 -15.93 4.24 -11.69
C ALA A 25 -14.91 3.11 -11.88
N TYR A 26 -15.37 1.92 -12.25
CA TYR A 26 -14.51 0.78 -12.59
C TYR A 26 -13.58 1.09 -13.77
N LEU A 27 -14.10 1.68 -14.85
CA LEU A 27 -13.30 2.10 -16.01
C LEU A 27 -12.29 3.18 -15.64
N GLU A 28 -12.69 4.20 -14.90
CA GLU A 28 -11.83 5.28 -14.44
C GLU A 28 -10.62 4.74 -13.68
N ALA A 29 -10.87 3.82 -12.75
CA ALA A 29 -9.83 3.24 -11.94
C ALA A 29 -8.92 2.31 -12.78
N ILE A 30 -9.43 1.57 -13.76
CA ILE A 30 -8.58 0.83 -14.72
C ILE A 30 -7.67 1.78 -15.49
N VAL A 31 -8.22 2.83 -16.10
CA VAL A 31 -7.46 3.81 -16.90
C VAL A 31 -6.39 4.49 -16.05
N LYS A 32 -6.70 4.81 -14.79
CA LYS A 32 -5.72 5.32 -13.80
C LYS A 32 -4.54 4.38 -13.60
N HIS A 33 -4.78 3.07 -13.51
CA HIS A 33 -3.73 2.07 -13.32
C HIS A 33 -2.93 1.77 -14.60
N SER A 34 -3.55 1.92 -15.76
CA SER A 34 -2.92 1.69 -17.07
C SER A 34 -2.00 2.84 -17.48
N THR A 35 -2.24 4.06 -16.99
CA THR A 35 -1.50 5.27 -17.37
C THR A 35 -0.43 5.61 -16.35
N HIS A 36 0.80 5.89 -16.80
CA HIS A 36 1.95 6.06 -15.90
C HIS A 36 1.95 7.47 -15.30
N ARG A 37 1.21 7.69 -14.20
CA ARG A 37 1.28 8.90 -13.32
C ARG A 37 1.07 10.28 -14.00
N SER A 38 0.81 10.36 -15.31
CA SER A 38 0.91 11.62 -16.08
C SER A 38 -0.41 12.20 -16.56
N LEU A 39 -1.54 11.51 -16.40
CA LEU A 39 -2.84 12.13 -16.69
C LEU A 39 -3.32 12.87 -15.43
N PRO A 40 -3.63 14.17 -15.52
CA PRO A 40 -4.18 14.96 -14.42
C PRO A 40 -5.66 14.62 -14.23
N LEU A 41 -5.99 13.34 -14.07
CA LEU A 41 -7.35 12.87 -13.91
C LEU A 41 -7.70 12.82 -12.43
N SER A 42 -8.68 13.62 -12.05
CA SER A 42 -9.25 13.59 -10.72
C SER A 42 -10.23 12.44 -10.59
N PHE A 43 -9.72 11.21 -10.65
CA PHE A 43 -10.59 10.05 -10.62
C PHE A 43 -11.24 9.87 -9.23
N PRO A 44 -12.57 9.79 -9.15
CA PRO A 44 -13.34 9.71 -7.92
C PRO A 44 -13.39 8.31 -7.30
N ALA A 45 -13.08 7.26 -8.06
CA ALA A 45 -13.66 5.95 -7.82
C ALA A 45 -13.02 5.14 -6.69
N SER A 46 -11.71 4.88 -6.72
CA SER A 46 -11.05 3.94 -5.81
C SER A 46 -9.56 3.88 -6.16
N ASP A 47 -8.73 3.45 -5.20
CA ASP A 47 -7.39 2.93 -5.52
C ASP A 47 -7.43 1.42 -5.80
N ASP A 48 -8.43 0.70 -5.28
CA ASP A 48 -8.61 -0.75 -5.46
C ASP A 48 -10.05 -1.06 -5.92
N PRO A 49 -10.41 -0.82 -7.20
CA PRO A 49 -11.74 -1.17 -7.71
C PRO A 49 -11.87 -2.70 -7.87
N GLU A 50 -12.95 -3.29 -7.36
CA GLU A 50 -13.30 -4.67 -7.66
C GLU A 50 -14.73 -4.77 -8.17
N TRP A 51 -14.93 -5.60 -9.18
CA TRP A 51 -16.23 -5.89 -9.77
C TRP A 51 -16.54 -7.38 -9.66
N SER A 52 -17.78 -7.70 -9.29
CA SER A 52 -18.32 -9.05 -9.25
C SER A 52 -19.72 -9.10 -9.88
N GLY A 53 -20.03 -10.17 -10.58
CA GLY A 53 -21.31 -10.34 -11.29
C GLY A 53 -21.36 -9.69 -12.67
N ASP A 54 -22.55 -9.65 -13.27
CA ASP A 54 -22.78 -9.02 -14.56
C ASP A 54 -23.24 -7.55 -14.40
N LEU A 55 -23.44 -6.85 -15.52
CA LEU A 55 -23.78 -5.43 -15.48
C LEU A 55 -25.22 -5.18 -14.97
N GLU A 56 -26.13 -6.10 -15.26
CA GLU A 56 -27.55 -5.98 -14.91
C GLU A 56 -27.80 -6.38 -13.46
N ARG A 57 -26.93 -7.27 -12.94
CA ARG A 57 -26.97 -7.86 -11.60
C ARG A 57 -25.52 -8.05 -11.13
N GLY A 58 -25.04 -7.09 -10.37
CA GLY A 58 -23.64 -7.03 -10.00
C GLY A 58 -23.40 -6.34 -8.68
N ALA A 59 -22.13 -6.35 -8.29
CA ALA A 59 -21.65 -5.63 -7.15
C ALA A 59 -20.29 -5.00 -7.45
N PHE A 60 -20.16 -3.76 -7.01
CA PHE A 60 -18.96 -2.94 -7.15
C PHE A 60 -18.42 -2.63 -5.76
N PHE A 61 -17.15 -2.93 -5.57
CA PHE A 61 -16.39 -2.60 -4.38
C PHE A 61 -15.39 -1.49 -4.71
N SER A 62 -15.32 -0.51 -3.82
CA SER A 62 -14.30 0.54 -3.81
C SER A 62 -13.61 0.57 -2.45
N GLY A 63 -12.29 0.49 -2.45
CA GLY A 63 -11.47 0.52 -1.24
C GLY A 63 -10.36 1.58 -1.33
N SER A 64 -10.08 2.23 -0.20
CA SER A 64 -8.89 3.07 -0.02
C SER A 64 -8.51 3.17 1.46
N ASP A 65 -7.24 2.97 1.79
CA ASP A 65 -6.67 3.20 3.13
C ASP A 65 -7.49 2.57 4.28
N GLY A 66 -7.86 1.29 4.13
CA GLY A 66 -8.61 0.53 5.15
C GLY A 66 -10.13 0.78 5.13
N ASN A 67 -10.59 1.86 4.51
CA ASN A 67 -11.99 2.16 4.30
C ASN A 67 -12.49 1.55 2.99
N HIS A 68 -13.77 1.17 2.92
CA HIS A 68 -14.35 0.68 1.67
C HIS A 68 -15.85 0.89 1.61
N GLU A 69 -16.39 0.95 0.41
CA GLU A 69 -17.82 0.82 0.15
C GLU A 69 -18.09 -0.28 -0.88
N VAL A 70 -19.27 -0.88 -0.76
CA VAL A 70 -19.81 -1.82 -1.71
C VAL A 70 -21.18 -1.34 -2.12
N VAL A 71 -21.46 -1.37 -3.42
CA VAL A 71 -22.81 -1.20 -3.94
C VAL A 71 -23.14 -2.41 -4.79
N ALA A 72 -24.23 -3.09 -4.47
CA ALA A 72 -24.74 -4.24 -5.20
C ALA A 72 -26.16 -3.97 -5.70
N TRP A 73 -26.53 -4.55 -6.83
CA TRP A 73 -27.86 -4.38 -7.41
C TRP A 73 -28.35 -5.65 -8.10
N THR A 74 -29.67 -5.74 -8.19
CA THR A 74 -30.41 -6.69 -9.00
C THR A 74 -31.46 -5.93 -9.79
N GLU A 75 -32.32 -6.59 -10.55
CA GLU A 75 -33.48 -5.94 -11.19
C GLU A 75 -34.40 -5.25 -10.19
N GLU A 76 -34.50 -5.80 -8.97
CA GLU A 76 -35.39 -5.30 -7.91
C GLU A 76 -34.90 -3.99 -7.29
N GLY A 77 -33.59 -3.75 -7.25
CA GLY A 77 -33.06 -2.54 -6.63
C GLY A 77 -31.58 -2.59 -6.30
N VAL A 78 -31.16 -1.76 -5.34
CA VAL A 78 -29.75 -1.51 -4.98
C VAL A 78 -29.56 -1.59 -3.48
N VAL A 79 -28.44 -2.11 -3.03
CA VAL A 79 -27.97 -2.07 -1.64
C VAL A 79 -26.56 -1.48 -1.62
N GLY A 80 -26.32 -0.50 -0.76
CA GLY A 80 -25.00 0.06 -0.48
C GLY A 80 -24.59 -0.21 0.96
N LEU A 81 -23.34 -0.60 1.17
CA LEU A 81 -22.73 -0.82 2.48
C LEU A 81 -21.38 -0.10 2.52
N ALA A 82 -21.03 0.52 3.64
CA ALA A 82 -19.73 1.15 3.79
C ALA A 82 -19.12 0.87 5.16
N TYR A 83 -17.79 0.82 5.14
CA TYR A 83 -16.93 0.67 6.29
C TYR A 83 -15.92 1.82 6.33
N GLU A 84 -15.81 2.41 7.51
CA GLU A 84 -14.72 3.29 7.86
C GLU A 84 -13.84 2.57 8.88
N LEU A 85 -12.52 2.72 8.76
CA LEU A 85 -11.54 1.99 9.55
C LEU A 85 -11.79 2.18 11.06
N GLY A 86 -11.99 1.08 11.77
CA GLY A 86 -12.29 1.06 13.22
C GLY A 86 -13.77 1.21 13.56
N PHE A 87 -14.65 1.24 12.54
CA PHE A 87 -16.08 1.47 12.70
C PHE A 87 -16.89 0.35 12.01
N GLY A 88 -16.75 -0.87 12.53
CA GLY A 88 -17.45 -2.05 12.05
C GLY A 88 -18.82 -2.22 12.72
N PRO A 89 -19.48 -3.36 12.50
CA PRO A 89 -20.79 -3.64 13.08
C PRO A 89 -20.76 -3.73 14.62
N ILE A 90 -19.64 -4.16 15.21
CA ILE A 90 -19.48 -4.22 16.66
C ILE A 90 -19.50 -2.80 17.23
N GLU A 91 -18.71 -1.90 16.65
CA GLU A 91 -18.54 -0.54 17.15
C GLU A 91 -19.72 0.39 16.81
N GLN A 92 -20.34 0.23 15.64
CA GLN A 92 -21.39 1.14 15.15
C GLN A 92 -22.80 0.58 15.23
N LEU A 93 -22.97 -0.72 15.07
CA LEU A 93 -24.30 -1.35 15.01
C LEU A 93 -24.67 -2.06 16.31
N GLY A 94 -23.74 -2.09 17.29
CA GLY A 94 -23.94 -2.75 18.57
C GLY A 94 -24.01 -4.28 18.45
N LEU A 95 -23.37 -4.86 17.43
CA LEU A 95 -23.23 -6.31 17.31
C LEU A 95 -22.38 -6.83 18.48
N ALA A 96 -22.91 -7.75 19.28
CA ALA A 96 -22.12 -8.40 20.31
C ALA A 96 -21.10 -9.35 19.68
N GLU A 97 -19.90 -9.46 20.27
CA GLU A 97 -18.85 -10.36 19.77
C GLU A 97 -19.32 -11.82 19.68
N ASP A 98 -20.14 -12.26 20.65
CA ASP A 98 -20.70 -13.60 20.70
C ASP A 98 -21.74 -13.88 19.59
N ASP A 99 -22.29 -12.84 18.97
CA ASP A 99 -23.30 -12.94 17.89
C ASP A 99 -22.68 -12.91 16.48
N VAL A 100 -21.34 -12.82 16.37
CA VAL A 100 -20.66 -12.75 15.09
C VAL A 100 -20.77 -14.08 14.33
N THR A 101 -21.32 -14.01 13.11
CA THR A 101 -21.51 -15.16 12.22
C THR A 101 -20.45 -15.26 11.12
N GLY A 102 -19.78 -14.15 10.81
CA GLY A 102 -18.89 -14.00 9.66
C GLY A 102 -19.62 -13.97 8.31
N GLY A 103 -20.95 -13.80 8.35
CA GLY A 103 -21.88 -13.80 7.23
C GLY A 103 -22.64 -12.47 7.10
N PRO A 104 -23.63 -12.39 6.18
CA PRO A 104 -24.39 -11.16 5.95
C PRO A 104 -25.10 -10.60 7.19
N GLU A 105 -25.48 -11.47 8.13
CA GLU A 105 -26.22 -11.08 9.33
C GLU A 105 -25.44 -10.11 10.22
N ASP A 106 -24.10 -10.17 10.22
CA ASP A 106 -23.25 -9.26 10.99
C ASP A 106 -23.52 -7.79 10.67
N VAL A 107 -23.93 -7.49 9.43
CA VAL A 107 -24.13 -6.11 8.93
C VAL A 107 -25.60 -5.79 8.64
N ARG A 108 -26.54 -6.67 9.02
CA ARG A 108 -27.96 -6.49 8.70
C ARG A 108 -28.56 -5.22 9.31
N ALA A 109 -28.10 -4.82 10.49
CA ALA A 109 -28.53 -3.58 11.12
C ALA A 109 -28.23 -2.32 10.29
N ALA A 110 -27.18 -2.36 9.44
CA ALA A 110 -26.83 -1.24 8.55
C ALA A 110 -27.94 -0.95 7.52
N VAL A 111 -28.71 -1.97 7.13
CA VAL A 111 -29.79 -1.91 6.14
C VAL A 111 -31.16 -2.14 6.79
N THR A 112 -31.38 -1.54 7.95
CA THR A 112 -32.65 -1.66 8.69
C THR A 112 -33.87 -1.47 7.77
N GLY A 113 -34.83 -2.40 7.86
CA GLY A 113 -36.04 -2.39 7.04
C GLY A 113 -35.85 -2.89 5.60
N LEU A 114 -34.75 -3.58 5.29
CA LEU A 114 -34.47 -4.16 3.98
C LEU A 114 -35.65 -5.02 3.48
N PRO A 115 -36.23 -4.71 2.31
CA PRO A 115 -37.25 -5.54 1.69
C PRO A 115 -36.69 -6.92 1.28
N ALA A 116 -37.46 -7.99 1.49
CA ALA A 116 -37.02 -9.37 1.21
C ALA A 116 -36.55 -9.60 -0.25
N ARG A 117 -37.10 -8.84 -1.21
CA ARG A 117 -36.67 -8.91 -2.63
C ARG A 117 -35.27 -8.36 -2.89
N LEU A 118 -34.72 -7.56 -1.97
CA LEU A 118 -33.35 -7.07 -2.03
C LEU A 118 -32.33 -7.96 -1.29
N GLU A 119 -32.76 -9.06 -0.66
CA GLU A 119 -31.85 -10.02 -0.02
C GLU A 119 -30.74 -10.53 -0.95
N PRO A 120 -30.98 -10.81 -2.24
CA PRO A 120 -29.90 -11.20 -3.14
C PRO A 120 -28.86 -10.09 -3.35
N ALA A 121 -29.29 -8.83 -3.49
CA ALA A 121 -28.38 -7.68 -3.60
C ALA A 121 -27.58 -7.50 -2.30
N PHE A 122 -28.24 -7.60 -1.15
CA PHE A 122 -27.60 -7.53 0.16
C PHE A 122 -26.57 -8.64 0.37
N SER A 123 -26.92 -9.89 0.03
CA SER A 123 -26.02 -11.03 0.12
C SER A 123 -24.79 -10.86 -0.77
N MET A 124 -24.96 -10.32 -1.99
CA MET A 124 -23.83 -9.97 -2.86
C MET A 124 -22.96 -8.88 -2.24
N ALA A 125 -23.56 -7.80 -1.73
CA ALA A 125 -22.82 -6.71 -1.10
C ALA A 125 -22.00 -7.19 0.10
N ALA A 126 -22.64 -7.90 1.04
CA ALA A 126 -21.98 -8.46 2.22
C ALA A 126 -20.91 -9.52 1.87
N GLY A 127 -21.12 -10.26 0.78
CA GLY A 127 -20.15 -11.20 0.24
C GLY A 127 -18.81 -10.54 -0.15
N MET A 128 -18.85 -9.32 -0.67
CA MET A 128 -17.66 -8.55 -1.05
C MET A 128 -16.96 -7.86 0.12
N LEU A 129 -17.60 -7.75 1.29
CA LEU A 129 -16.99 -7.15 2.46
C LEU A 129 -15.85 -8.02 3.01
N GLY A 130 -14.80 -7.33 3.47
CA GLY A 130 -13.73 -7.93 4.25
C GLY A 130 -14.23 -8.47 5.59
N LYS A 131 -13.38 -9.26 6.25
CA LYS A 131 -13.60 -9.70 7.63
C LYS A 131 -12.75 -8.88 8.57
N GLY A 132 -13.34 -8.48 9.70
CA GLY A 132 -12.65 -7.83 10.80
C GLY A 132 -11.97 -8.83 11.74
N ARG A 133 -11.49 -8.30 12.87
CA ARG A 133 -10.68 -9.03 13.85
C ARG A 133 -11.46 -10.19 14.48
N ASN A 134 -12.75 -9.98 14.73
CA ASN A 134 -13.65 -10.97 15.29
C ASN A 134 -14.32 -11.83 14.20
N ALA A 135 -13.78 -11.80 12.97
CA ALA A 135 -14.28 -12.44 11.76
C ALA A 135 -15.60 -11.89 11.20
N GLU A 136 -16.12 -10.81 11.78
CA GLU A 136 -17.32 -10.09 11.40
C GLU A 136 -17.19 -9.43 10.02
N LYS A 137 -18.30 -9.30 9.29
CA LYS A 137 -18.30 -8.50 8.05
C LYS A 137 -18.15 -7.01 8.36
N LEU A 138 -17.20 -6.36 7.69
CA LEU A 138 -16.89 -4.96 7.94
C LEU A 138 -17.83 -4.03 7.18
N ALA A 139 -18.93 -3.59 7.79
CA ALA A 139 -19.70 -2.42 7.41
C ALA A 139 -20.49 -1.89 8.60
N GLY A 140 -20.46 -0.58 8.82
CA GLY A 140 -21.17 0.07 9.91
C GLY A 140 -22.35 0.95 9.45
N VAL A 141 -22.43 1.25 8.15
CA VAL A 141 -23.53 2.04 7.58
C VAL A 141 -23.98 1.46 6.25
N GLY A 142 -25.26 1.66 5.92
CA GLY A 142 -25.87 1.11 4.72
C GLY A 142 -27.08 1.89 4.21
N PHE A 143 -27.42 1.65 2.95
CA PHE A 143 -28.69 2.03 2.36
C PHE A 143 -29.25 0.92 1.48
N TRP A 144 -30.56 0.95 1.24
CA TRP A 144 -31.22 0.15 0.23
C TRP A 144 -32.19 1.01 -0.57
N LEU A 145 -32.32 0.72 -1.87
CA LEU A 145 -33.20 1.37 -2.84
C LEU A 145 -34.04 0.29 -3.51
N ASP A 146 -35.36 0.43 -3.42
CA ASP A 146 -36.34 -0.54 -3.88
C ASP A 146 -37.51 0.19 -4.57
N GLY A 147 -37.45 0.31 -5.90
CA GLY A 147 -38.41 1.11 -6.66
C GLY A 147 -38.44 2.58 -6.22
N ASP A 148 -39.55 2.99 -5.61
CA ASP A 148 -39.81 4.32 -5.05
C ASP A 148 -39.56 4.40 -3.52
N ARG A 149 -39.00 3.34 -2.93
CA ARG A 149 -38.65 3.27 -1.51
C ARG A 149 -37.15 3.27 -1.30
N ILE A 150 -36.71 3.93 -0.24
CA ILE A 150 -35.31 3.95 0.18
C ILE A 150 -35.23 3.96 1.70
N GLY A 151 -34.22 3.29 2.26
CA GLY A 151 -33.99 3.21 3.70
C GLY A 151 -32.57 2.76 4.04
N GLY A 152 -32.35 2.44 5.31
CA GLY A 152 -31.04 2.10 5.87
C GLY A 152 -30.46 3.20 6.76
N THR A 153 -29.38 2.85 7.45
CA THR A 153 -28.76 3.69 8.49
C THR A 153 -28.21 5.01 7.96
N LEU A 154 -27.86 5.08 6.67
CA LEU A 154 -27.44 6.32 6.00
C LEU A 154 -28.43 7.48 6.22
N PHE A 155 -29.73 7.19 6.29
CA PHE A 155 -30.77 8.21 6.43
C PHE A 155 -31.23 8.41 7.87
N THR A 156 -30.93 7.47 8.76
CA THR A 156 -31.31 7.57 10.18
C THR A 156 -30.24 8.29 10.99
N ASP A 157 -28.96 8.03 10.70
CA ASP A 157 -27.83 8.73 11.27
C ASP A 157 -26.84 9.14 10.16
N PRO A 158 -27.03 10.33 9.55
CA PRO A 158 -26.20 10.84 8.46
C PRO A 158 -24.78 11.25 8.91
N THR A 159 -24.46 11.08 10.20
CA THR A 159 -23.15 11.39 10.77
C THR A 159 -22.31 10.14 11.07
N SER A 160 -22.89 8.94 10.92
CA SER A 160 -22.19 7.66 11.07
C SER A 160 -20.90 7.63 10.25
N ALA A 161 -19.83 7.09 10.82
CA ALA A 161 -18.58 6.89 10.07
C ALA A 161 -18.86 6.00 8.86
N GLY A 162 -18.34 6.36 7.69
CA GLY A 162 -18.66 5.73 6.42
C GLY A 162 -19.91 6.26 5.70
N ALA A 163 -20.73 7.15 6.28
CA ALA A 163 -21.96 7.65 5.64
C ALA A 163 -21.66 8.48 4.38
N ASP A 164 -20.83 9.50 4.52
CA ASP A 164 -19.58 9.56 3.79
C ASP A 164 -19.59 9.45 2.23
N ARG A 165 -18.94 8.49 1.58
CA ARG A 165 -19.17 7.08 1.69
C ARG A 165 -20.26 6.80 0.67
N LEU A 166 -21.39 6.41 1.21
CA LEU A 166 -22.61 6.12 0.50
C LEU A 166 -23.31 7.37 -0.08
N VAL A 167 -23.15 8.55 0.52
CA VAL A 167 -23.74 9.82 0.01
C VAL A 167 -23.33 10.11 -1.43
N MET A 168 -22.13 9.71 -1.84
CA MET A 168 -21.61 9.98 -3.19
C MET A 168 -22.47 9.35 -4.29
N TRP A 169 -23.15 8.25 -3.97
CA TRP A 169 -24.07 7.56 -4.88
C TRP A 169 -25.40 8.30 -5.06
N GLY A 170 -25.71 9.25 -4.18
CA GLY A 170 -26.80 10.20 -4.34
C GLY A 170 -26.39 11.56 -4.93
N LEU A 171 -25.09 11.87 -5.01
CA LEU A 171 -24.56 13.15 -5.53
C LEU A 171 -23.98 13.02 -6.94
N LEU A 172 -24.53 12.12 -7.76
CA LEU A 172 -24.00 11.83 -9.08
C LEU A 172 -24.08 13.07 -10.00
N ARG A 173 -22.94 13.48 -10.56
CA ARG A 173 -22.87 14.62 -11.49
C ARG A 173 -22.66 14.14 -12.91
N ARG A 174 -23.74 14.21 -13.72
CA ARG A 174 -23.78 13.63 -15.08
C ARG A 174 -23.48 12.11 -15.07
N GLY A 175 -23.99 11.40 -14.06
CA GLY A 175 -23.78 9.95 -13.90
C GLY A 175 -22.39 9.56 -13.38
N ARG A 176 -21.64 10.51 -12.80
CA ARG A 176 -20.28 10.30 -12.27
C ARG A 176 -20.25 10.50 -10.76
N LEU A 177 -19.46 9.69 -10.06
CA LEU A 177 -19.09 9.96 -8.67
C LEU A 177 -18.27 11.26 -8.61
N LEU A 178 -18.48 12.08 -7.59
CA LEU A 178 -17.68 13.28 -7.40
C LEU A 178 -16.32 12.94 -6.78
N PRO A 179 -15.23 13.65 -7.12
CA PRO A 179 -13.93 13.44 -6.47
C PRO A 179 -14.01 13.68 -4.96
N GLN A 180 -13.31 12.86 -4.16
CA GLN A 180 -13.32 12.97 -2.69
C GLN A 180 -12.87 14.35 -2.17
N ILE A 181 -12.06 15.09 -2.93
CA ILE A 181 -11.65 16.47 -2.58
C ILE A 181 -12.85 17.42 -2.40
N TYR A 182 -14.00 17.12 -3.00
CA TYR A 182 -15.23 17.89 -2.81
C TYR A 182 -15.80 17.78 -1.38
N ARG A 183 -15.52 16.69 -0.65
CA ARG A 183 -15.94 16.54 0.75
C ARG A 183 -15.13 17.38 1.73
N ARG A 184 -13.86 17.66 1.42
CA ARG A 184 -12.94 18.32 2.36
C ARG A 184 -12.90 19.85 2.24
N SER A 185 -13.44 20.42 1.16
CA SER A 185 -13.19 21.83 0.81
C SER A 185 -14.47 22.58 0.36
N HIS A 186 -14.66 23.75 0.97
CA HIS A 186 -15.70 24.79 0.76
C HIS A 186 -16.01 25.20 -0.71
N PRO A 187 -17.01 26.10 -0.95
CA PRO A 187 -17.46 26.59 -2.27
C PRO A 187 -16.39 27.02 -3.31
N ASP A 188 -15.15 27.34 -2.91
CA ASP A 188 -14.02 27.65 -3.80
C ASP A 188 -13.65 26.51 -4.76
N THR A 189 -14.13 25.29 -4.52
CA THR A 189 -13.90 24.13 -5.38
C THR A 189 -14.74 24.12 -6.66
N ARG A 190 -15.84 24.88 -6.77
CA ARG A 190 -16.70 24.83 -7.97
C ARG A 190 -15.97 25.29 -9.24
N ALA A 191 -15.17 26.35 -9.14
CA ALA A 191 -14.37 26.85 -10.26
C ALA A 191 -13.25 25.87 -10.63
N THR A 192 -12.56 25.30 -9.63
CA THR A 192 -11.54 24.26 -9.84
C THR A 192 -12.11 23.01 -10.49
N LEU A 193 -13.33 22.59 -10.11
CA LEU A 193 -14.03 21.47 -10.73
C LEU A 193 -14.48 21.79 -12.15
N ALA A 194 -14.99 22.99 -12.41
CA ALA A 194 -15.35 23.40 -13.75
C ALA A 194 -14.11 23.41 -14.67
N GLU A 195 -12.96 23.87 -14.17
CA GLU A 195 -11.70 23.85 -14.91
C GLU A 195 -11.19 22.42 -15.11
N ARG A 196 -11.27 21.55 -14.10
CA ARG A 196 -10.94 20.12 -14.25
C ARG A 196 -11.87 19.41 -15.22
N ASP A 197 -13.18 19.61 -15.11
CA ASP A 197 -14.15 19.09 -16.08
C ASP A 197 -13.82 19.54 -17.50
N ARG A 198 -13.36 20.79 -17.68
CA ARG A 198 -12.96 21.33 -18.99
C ARG A 198 -11.71 20.65 -19.53
N VAL A 199 -10.68 20.48 -18.69
CA VAL A 199 -9.40 19.83 -19.08
C VAL A 199 -9.58 18.33 -19.32
N GLU A 200 -10.36 17.67 -18.47
CA GLU A 200 -10.60 16.23 -18.49
C GLU A 200 -11.77 15.84 -19.44
N ALA A 201 -12.48 16.82 -20.03
CA ALA A 201 -13.64 16.59 -20.90
C ALA A 201 -13.39 15.55 -22.02
N PRO A 202 -12.27 15.57 -22.77
CA PRO A 202 -12.07 14.63 -23.88
C PRO A 202 -12.04 13.17 -23.42
N ILE A 203 -11.30 12.90 -22.33
CA ILE A 203 -11.20 11.54 -21.81
C ILE A 203 -12.48 11.12 -21.08
N HIS A 204 -13.19 12.06 -20.47
CA HIS A 204 -14.50 11.78 -19.92
C HIS A 204 -15.52 11.40 -21.00
N ALA A 205 -15.54 12.11 -22.12
CA ALA A 205 -16.43 11.84 -23.24
C ALA A 205 -16.18 10.46 -23.84
N PHE A 206 -14.91 10.07 -24.00
CA PHE A 206 -14.52 8.73 -24.42
C PHE A 206 -15.11 7.66 -23.48
N MET A 207 -14.82 7.76 -22.18
CA MET A 207 -15.28 6.74 -21.24
C MET A 207 -16.81 6.73 -21.11
N ASP A 208 -17.47 7.88 -21.21
CA ASP A 208 -18.95 7.95 -21.24
C ASP A 208 -19.49 7.19 -22.45
N ALA A 209 -18.88 7.34 -23.63
CA ALA A 209 -19.26 6.59 -24.83
C ALA A 209 -19.07 5.08 -24.65
N VAL A 210 -17.96 4.64 -24.05
CA VAL A 210 -17.72 3.22 -23.74
C VAL A 210 -18.77 2.68 -22.76
N VAL A 211 -19.05 3.42 -21.69
CA VAL A 211 -20.10 3.05 -20.71
C VAL A 211 -21.46 2.96 -21.39
N ASP A 212 -21.81 3.91 -22.24
CA ASP A 212 -23.10 3.93 -22.95
C ASP A 212 -23.25 2.78 -23.94
N ARG A 213 -22.19 2.45 -24.69
CA ARG A 213 -22.19 1.25 -25.53
C ARG A 213 -22.30 0.00 -24.67
N ARG A 214 -21.54 -0.06 -23.57
CA ARG A 214 -21.51 -1.23 -22.71
C ARG A 214 -22.83 -1.48 -22.00
N LEU A 215 -23.54 -0.44 -21.57
CA LEU A 215 -24.87 -0.57 -20.97
C LEU A 215 -25.93 -1.12 -21.93
N LYS A 216 -25.69 -1.07 -23.25
CA LYS A 216 -26.57 -1.66 -24.27
C LYS A 216 -26.22 -3.11 -24.62
N GLY A 217 -25.03 -3.58 -24.24
CA GLY A 217 -24.54 -4.93 -24.52
C GLY A 217 -23.01 -5.00 -24.51
N PRO A 218 -22.43 -6.20 -24.67
CA PRO A 218 -20.99 -6.35 -24.83
C PRO A 218 -20.45 -5.42 -25.93
N THR A 219 -19.31 -4.79 -25.68
CA THR A 219 -18.73 -3.82 -26.61
C THR A 219 -17.23 -4.02 -26.72
N GLU A 220 -16.66 -3.51 -27.81
CA GLU A 220 -15.23 -3.52 -28.07
C GLU A 220 -14.73 -2.07 -28.03
N LEU A 221 -13.52 -1.85 -27.50
CA LEU A 221 -12.83 -0.56 -27.62
C LEU A 221 -12.47 -0.30 -29.08
N THR A 222 -12.41 0.94 -29.55
CA THR A 222 -11.86 1.26 -30.88
C THR A 222 -10.34 1.46 -30.82
N ALA A 223 -9.67 1.54 -31.96
CA ALA A 223 -8.23 1.82 -32.01
C ALA A 223 -7.90 3.19 -31.40
N GLU A 224 -8.72 4.21 -31.67
CA GLU A 224 -8.58 5.57 -31.15
C GLU A 224 -8.80 5.61 -29.63
N GLU A 225 -9.73 4.81 -29.14
CA GLU A 225 -10.04 4.68 -27.71
C GLU A 225 -8.91 4.01 -26.93
N LEU A 226 -8.29 2.99 -27.53
CA LEU A 226 -7.07 2.38 -26.99
C LEU A 226 -5.90 3.36 -26.98
N GLU A 227 -5.73 4.11 -28.07
CA GLU A 227 -4.69 5.13 -28.15
C GLU A 227 -4.90 6.18 -27.04
N ALA A 228 -6.13 6.69 -26.88
CA ALA A 228 -6.46 7.63 -25.82
C ALA A 228 -6.25 7.05 -24.40
N MET A 229 -6.53 5.76 -24.20
CA MET A 229 -6.34 5.08 -22.92
C MET A 229 -4.85 4.81 -22.60
N LEU A 230 -4.01 4.61 -23.61
CA LEU A 230 -2.60 4.27 -23.44
C LEU A 230 -1.65 5.47 -23.59
N TYR A 231 -2.12 6.61 -24.11
CA TYR A 231 -1.35 7.84 -24.24
C TYR A 231 -0.94 8.45 -22.87
N PRO A 232 0.27 9.03 -22.70
CA PRO A 232 1.33 9.26 -23.68
C PRO A 232 2.38 8.13 -23.74
N LEU A 233 2.05 6.90 -23.34
CA LEU A 233 3.05 5.85 -23.21
C LEU A 233 3.49 5.34 -24.58
N SER A 234 4.74 5.62 -24.95
CA SER A 234 5.50 4.84 -25.91
C SER A 234 5.73 3.43 -25.33
N MET A 235 4.71 2.58 -25.47
CA MET A 235 4.62 1.18 -25.01
C MET A 235 4.57 0.96 -23.49
N PRO A 236 3.36 0.88 -22.89
CA PRO A 236 3.20 0.35 -21.53
C PRO A 236 3.75 -1.08 -21.43
N PRO A 237 4.26 -1.52 -20.25
CA PRO A 237 4.68 -2.90 -20.06
C PRO A 237 3.56 -3.89 -20.44
N LEU A 238 3.84 -4.89 -21.29
CA LEU A 238 2.86 -5.86 -21.80
C LEU A 238 1.99 -6.49 -20.68
N LYS A 239 2.59 -6.76 -19.51
CA LYS A 239 1.88 -7.27 -18.34
C LYS A 239 0.75 -6.35 -17.85
N ARG A 240 0.92 -5.02 -17.95
CA ARG A 240 -0.10 -4.04 -17.57
C ARG A 240 -1.21 -3.94 -18.62
N VAL A 241 -0.85 -3.97 -19.90
CA VAL A 241 -1.82 -4.01 -21.01
C VAL A 241 -2.71 -5.26 -20.89
N LEU A 242 -2.10 -6.43 -20.69
CA LEU A 242 -2.85 -7.68 -20.48
C LEU A 242 -3.68 -7.69 -19.20
N GLY A 243 -3.19 -7.08 -18.11
CA GLY A 243 -3.96 -6.92 -16.88
C GLY A 243 -5.20 -6.02 -17.08
N THR A 244 -5.00 -4.89 -17.75
CA THR A 244 -6.05 -3.93 -18.15
C THR A 244 -7.11 -4.63 -19.00
N GLN A 245 -6.68 -5.36 -20.03
CA GLN A 245 -7.57 -6.11 -20.90
C GLN A 245 -8.42 -7.12 -20.11
N ARG A 246 -7.82 -7.93 -19.24
CA ARG A 246 -8.56 -8.90 -18.41
C ARG A 246 -9.58 -8.23 -17.51
N MET A 247 -9.27 -7.07 -16.94
CA MET A 247 -10.20 -6.34 -16.08
C MET A 247 -11.38 -5.78 -16.89
N LEU A 248 -11.15 -5.29 -18.10
CA LEU A 248 -12.21 -4.84 -19.00
C LEU A 248 -13.10 -5.99 -19.48
N GLU A 249 -12.50 -7.14 -19.80
CA GLU A 249 -13.23 -8.34 -20.24
C GLU A 249 -14.19 -8.85 -19.16
N LYS A 250 -13.83 -8.77 -17.87
CA LYS A 250 -14.72 -9.14 -16.74
C LYS A 250 -16.05 -8.40 -16.76
N VAL A 251 -16.02 -7.14 -17.22
CA VAL A 251 -17.23 -6.33 -17.32
C VAL A 251 -17.81 -6.34 -18.73
N GLY A 252 -17.32 -7.17 -19.66
CA GLY A 252 -17.84 -7.31 -21.03
C GLY A 252 -17.36 -6.25 -22.02
N ILE A 253 -16.18 -5.66 -21.79
CA ILE A 253 -15.52 -4.73 -22.71
C ILE A 253 -14.28 -5.41 -23.28
N THR A 254 -14.25 -5.66 -24.59
CA THR A 254 -13.17 -6.38 -25.26
C THR A 254 -12.21 -5.45 -26.00
N TRP A 255 -11.08 -6.02 -26.43
CA TRP A 255 -10.02 -5.32 -27.15
C TRP A 255 -9.99 -5.73 -28.64
N PRO A 256 -9.88 -4.77 -29.58
CA PRO A 256 -9.72 -5.01 -31.01
C PRO A 256 -8.78 -6.15 -31.35
N GLY A 257 -9.32 -7.18 -32.01
CA GLY A 257 -8.52 -8.29 -32.55
C GLY A 257 -7.82 -9.16 -31.50
N SER A 258 -8.15 -9.01 -30.22
CA SER A 258 -7.57 -9.87 -29.20
C SER A 258 -8.19 -11.26 -29.24
N PRO A 259 -7.38 -12.32 -29.32
CA PRO A 259 -7.89 -13.66 -29.05
C PRO A 259 -8.42 -13.70 -27.62
N LYS A 260 -9.55 -14.39 -27.42
CA LYS A 260 -10.15 -14.62 -26.10
C LYS A 260 -9.03 -15.05 -25.14
N ILE A 261 -8.70 -14.22 -24.16
CA ILE A 261 -7.61 -14.55 -23.24
C ILE A 261 -8.07 -15.83 -22.52
N PRO A 262 -7.34 -16.96 -22.65
CA PRO A 262 -7.70 -18.16 -21.92
C PRO A 262 -7.74 -17.81 -20.43
N ASP A 263 -8.72 -18.36 -19.71
CA ASP A 263 -8.70 -18.29 -18.26
C ASP A 263 -7.28 -18.62 -17.78
N PRO A 264 -6.71 -17.84 -16.84
CA PRO A 264 -5.39 -18.15 -16.33
C PRO A 264 -5.42 -19.62 -15.92
N PRO A 265 -4.51 -20.46 -16.44
CA PRO A 265 -4.52 -21.88 -16.12
C PRO A 265 -4.56 -22.00 -14.60
N PRO A 266 -5.35 -22.95 -14.04
CA PRO A 266 -5.38 -23.17 -12.61
C PRO A 266 -3.93 -23.21 -12.13
N ARG A 267 -3.61 -22.36 -11.16
CA ARG A 267 -2.22 -22.19 -10.71
C ARG A 267 -1.63 -23.59 -10.51
N PRO A 268 -0.54 -23.95 -11.21
CA PRO A 268 0.10 -25.23 -10.99
C PRO A 268 0.39 -25.36 -9.50
N LYS A 269 -0.21 -26.36 -8.85
CA LYS A 269 0.24 -26.83 -7.54
C LYS A 269 1.50 -27.64 -7.80
N GLY A 270 2.62 -26.96 -8.00
CA GLY A 270 3.90 -27.62 -8.26
C GLY A 270 5.00 -26.62 -8.66
N PRO A 271 6.19 -26.70 -8.06
CA PRO A 271 7.34 -25.89 -8.49
C PRO A 271 7.84 -26.31 -9.89
N ASN A 272 8.26 -25.33 -10.70
CA ASN A 272 9.00 -25.55 -11.95
C ASN A 272 10.43 -26.05 -11.61
N PRO A 273 10.86 -27.23 -12.09
CA PRO A 273 12.11 -27.87 -11.65
C PRO A 273 13.40 -27.41 -12.36
N PHE A 274 13.38 -26.50 -13.34
CA PHE A 274 14.56 -26.27 -14.21
C PHE A 274 15.30 -24.93 -14.10
N THR A 275 15.02 -24.12 -13.07
CA THR A 275 15.91 -23.00 -12.71
C THR A 275 15.86 -22.86 -11.20
N ARG A 276 16.85 -23.36 -10.45
CA ARG A 276 16.94 -23.07 -9.01
C ARG A 276 17.49 -21.66 -8.83
N PRO A 277 16.65 -20.68 -8.43
CA PRO A 277 17.13 -19.38 -7.97
C PRO A 277 17.44 -19.49 -6.47
N PRO A 278 17.99 -18.44 -5.84
CA PRO A 278 18.16 -18.40 -4.39
C PRO A 278 16.85 -18.72 -3.63
N LYS A 279 16.97 -19.26 -2.42
CA LYS A 279 15.83 -19.74 -1.61
C LYS A 279 15.02 -18.54 -1.11
N THR A 280 14.01 -18.13 -1.89
CA THR A 280 13.07 -17.07 -1.50
C THR A 280 11.79 -17.67 -0.92
N VAL A 281 11.42 -17.31 0.31
CA VAL A 281 10.11 -17.65 0.90
C VAL A 281 9.08 -16.66 0.38
N ARG A 282 8.04 -17.16 -0.28
CA ARG A 282 6.96 -16.32 -0.82
C ARG A 282 5.77 -16.32 0.14
N CYS A 283 5.38 -15.14 0.60
CA CYS A 283 4.16 -14.93 1.37
C CYS A 283 3.20 -14.03 0.59
N GLY A 284 1.97 -14.51 0.39
CA GLY A 284 0.90 -13.71 -0.18
C GLY A 284 0.19 -12.93 0.91
N LEU A 285 0.48 -11.62 1.03
CA LEU A 285 -0.25 -10.72 1.91
C LEU A 285 -1.22 -9.89 1.07
N SER A 286 -2.52 -10.16 1.19
CA SER A 286 -3.58 -9.63 0.32
C SER A 286 -3.54 -8.12 0.05
N ARG A 287 -3.09 -7.30 1.03
CA ARG A 287 -2.95 -5.83 0.89
C ARG A 287 -1.53 -5.33 0.58
N LEU A 288 -0.49 -6.08 0.93
CA LEU A 288 0.91 -5.67 0.71
C LEU A 288 1.52 -6.24 -0.58
N GLY A 289 0.75 -7.10 -1.26
CA GLY A 289 1.15 -7.82 -2.47
C GLY A 289 1.89 -9.12 -2.15
N TYR A 290 2.58 -9.66 -3.16
CA TYR A 290 3.48 -10.79 -2.97
C TYR A 290 4.79 -10.30 -2.37
N LEU A 291 5.11 -10.77 -1.17
CA LEU A 291 6.41 -10.54 -0.55
C LEU A 291 7.27 -11.79 -0.74
N GLY A 292 8.52 -11.57 -1.12
CA GLY A 292 9.59 -12.57 -1.16
C GLY A 292 10.64 -12.20 -0.13
N PHE A 293 10.80 -13.01 0.91
CA PHE A 293 11.87 -12.84 1.88
C PHE A 293 13.04 -13.73 1.48
N ASP A 294 14.20 -13.10 1.28
CA ASP A 294 15.46 -13.75 0.94
C ASP A 294 16.52 -13.15 1.85
N ARG A 295 17.18 -14.01 2.63
CA ARG A 295 18.14 -13.58 3.64
C ARG A 295 19.27 -12.77 3.02
N ASP A 296 19.85 -13.30 1.96
CA ASP A 296 21.04 -12.72 1.36
C ASP A 296 20.66 -11.44 0.60
N ALA A 297 19.47 -11.40 -0.02
CA ALA A 297 18.98 -10.17 -0.64
C ALA A 297 18.74 -9.06 0.39
N ILE A 298 18.13 -9.38 1.54
CA ILE A 298 17.89 -8.42 2.63
C ILE A 298 19.21 -7.88 3.19
N VAL A 299 20.16 -8.77 3.50
CA VAL A 299 21.49 -8.36 3.99
C VAL A 299 22.21 -7.51 2.96
N ARG A 300 22.14 -7.90 1.67
CA ARG A 300 22.71 -7.14 0.56
C ARG A 300 22.12 -5.73 0.47
N ALA A 301 20.80 -5.63 0.57
CA ALA A 301 20.12 -4.34 0.51
C ALA A 301 20.40 -3.47 1.73
N ALA A 302 20.49 -4.05 2.93
CA ALA A 302 20.87 -3.31 4.14
C ALA A 302 22.27 -2.70 3.99
N LYS A 303 23.24 -3.50 3.54
CA LYS A 303 24.61 -3.04 3.26
C LYS A 303 24.65 -1.98 2.16
N ARG A 304 23.98 -2.22 1.03
CA ARG A 304 23.88 -1.25 -0.08
C ARG A 304 23.28 0.07 0.38
N ALA A 305 22.18 0.02 1.12
CA ALA A 305 21.48 1.21 1.59
C ALA A 305 22.33 2.00 2.60
N TYR A 306 23.11 1.32 3.46
CA TYR A 306 24.08 1.97 4.33
C TYR A 306 25.18 2.70 3.55
N VAL A 307 25.78 2.04 2.55
CA VAL A 307 26.78 2.65 1.67
C VAL A 307 26.19 3.84 0.91
N GLU A 308 25.00 3.67 0.33
CA GLU A 308 24.25 4.71 -0.36
C GLU A 308 24.04 5.95 0.53
N ALA A 309 23.56 5.75 1.76
CA ALA A 309 23.28 6.84 2.69
C ALA A 309 24.54 7.62 3.10
N VAL A 310 25.67 6.93 3.31
CA VAL A 310 26.93 7.58 3.70
C VAL A 310 27.54 8.32 2.50
N LEU A 311 27.59 7.70 1.33
CA LEU A 311 28.14 8.33 0.12
C LEU A 311 27.29 9.50 -0.37
N ALA A 312 25.96 9.43 -0.25
CA ALA A 312 25.07 10.55 -0.58
C ALA A 312 25.31 11.78 0.31
N GLN A 313 25.69 11.60 1.58
CA GLN A 313 26.01 12.70 2.49
C GLN A 313 27.34 13.38 2.15
N LEU A 314 28.26 12.65 1.51
CA LEU A 314 29.53 13.20 1.06
C LEU A 314 29.39 14.11 -0.15
N ASP A 315 28.32 13.97 -0.95
CA ASP A 315 28.13 14.79 -2.15
C ASP A 315 27.73 16.23 -1.79
N PRO A 316 28.65 17.22 -1.89
CA PRO A 316 28.39 18.59 -1.47
C PRO A 316 27.34 19.28 -2.35
N LEU A 317 27.14 18.77 -3.57
CA LEU A 317 26.17 19.29 -4.53
C LEU A 317 24.76 18.72 -4.33
N ARG A 318 24.59 17.76 -3.40
CA ARG A 318 23.30 17.07 -3.15
C ARG A 318 22.63 16.58 -4.44
N ARG A 319 23.43 16.09 -5.38
CA ARG A 319 22.99 15.58 -6.69
C ARG A 319 22.19 14.31 -6.56
N TYR A 320 22.43 13.53 -5.50
CA TYR A 320 21.76 12.26 -5.25
C TYR A 320 20.47 12.47 -4.41
N PRO A 321 19.28 12.44 -5.02
CA PRO A 321 18.02 12.67 -4.30
C PRO A 321 17.51 11.41 -3.60
N PHE A 322 18.19 10.28 -3.80
CA PHE A 322 17.80 8.98 -3.28
C PHE A 322 18.54 8.78 -1.98
N THR A 323 17.84 8.94 -0.88
CA THR A 323 18.24 8.23 0.31
C THR A 323 17.10 7.29 0.59
N ALA A 324 17.41 6.04 0.94
CA ALA A 324 16.39 5.11 1.42
C ALA A 324 15.65 5.66 2.66
N CYS A 325 16.11 6.78 3.24
CA CYS A 325 15.40 7.60 4.22
C CYS A 325 15.76 9.11 4.15
N ILE A 326 14.76 10.00 4.33
CA ILE A 326 14.87 11.48 4.30
C ILE A 326 15.78 12.06 5.40
N ILE A 327 15.74 11.51 6.62
CA ILE A 327 16.62 11.93 7.73
C ILE A 327 17.46 10.74 8.15
N PRO A 328 18.63 10.55 7.52
CA PRO A 328 19.44 9.39 7.75
C PRO A 328 20.06 9.36 9.17
N ARG A 329 19.35 8.85 10.18
CA ARG A 329 19.95 8.37 11.44
C ARG A 329 20.32 6.89 11.32
N TRP A 330 21.20 6.59 10.36
CA TRP A 330 21.65 5.22 10.08
C TRP A 330 22.65 4.86 11.16
N LYS A 331 22.25 3.93 12.02
CA LYS A 331 23.12 3.31 13.02
C LYS A 331 23.10 1.82 12.75
N GLY A 332 24.23 1.16 12.92
CA GLY A 332 24.37 -0.24 12.55
C GLY A 332 25.67 -0.78 13.10
N ASP A 333 25.60 -1.99 13.63
CA ASP A 333 26.77 -2.84 13.82
C ASP A 333 26.71 -3.91 12.73
N LEU A 334 27.11 -3.50 11.52
CA LEU A 334 27.04 -4.36 10.33
C LEU A 334 28.04 -5.52 10.41
N GLN A 335 29.05 -5.43 11.27
CA GLN A 335 29.95 -6.54 11.61
C GLN A 335 29.21 -7.59 12.46
N ARG A 336 28.41 -7.15 13.44
CA ARG A 336 27.56 -8.04 14.25
C ARG A 336 26.26 -8.43 13.57
N GLY A 337 25.92 -7.78 12.46
CA GLY A 337 24.80 -8.12 11.60
C GLY A 337 23.51 -7.39 11.96
N ALA A 338 23.54 -6.08 12.22
CA ALA A 338 22.31 -5.33 12.43
C ALA A 338 22.29 -3.93 11.83
N PHE A 339 21.08 -3.47 11.54
CA PHE A 339 20.78 -2.31 10.73
C PHE A 339 19.56 -1.57 11.31
N TYR A 340 19.70 -0.28 11.61
CA TYR A 340 18.62 0.60 12.06
C TYR A 340 18.39 1.73 11.05
N THR A 341 17.13 2.01 10.77
CA THR A 341 16.69 3.11 9.90
C THR A 341 15.49 3.82 10.54
N SER A 342 15.43 5.14 10.45
CA SER A 342 14.38 5.97 11.05
C SER A 342 13.98 7.05 10.09
N ASP A 343 12.69 7.33 9.93
CA ASP A 343 12.17 8.34 9.00
C ASP A 343 12.45 9.80 9.43
N GLY A 344 12.93 9.99 10.65
CA GLY A 344 13.20 11.31 11.23
C GLY A 344 12.01 11.97 11.93
N THR A 345 10.82 11.38 11.84
CA THR A 345 9.61 11.83 12.56
C THR A 345 9.43 11.12 13.90
N GLY A 346 10.22 10.07 14.15
CA GLY A 346 10.19 9.28 15.38
C GLY A 346 9.94 7.79 15.13
N ASP A 347 9.52 7.45 13.92
CA ASP A 347 9.35 6.07 13.47
C ASP A 347 10.70 5.47 13.06
N TYR A 348 10.83 4.16 13.24
CA TYR A 348 12.03 3.44 12.83
C TYR A 348 11.81 1.93 12.68
N GLU A 349 12.75 1.27 12.01
CA GLU A 349 12.81 -0.17 11.89
C GLU A 349 14.25 -0.66 12.04
N VAL A 350 14.37 -1.88 12.56
CA VAL A 350 15.63 -2.56 12.80
C VAL A 350 15.59 -3.91 12.12
N ILE A 351 16.61 -4.23 11.33
CA ILE A 351 16.86 -5.54 10.77
C ILE A 351 18.15 -6.07 11.36
N ALA A 352 18.11 -7.21 12.03
CA ALA A 352 19.28 -7.93 12.51
C ALA A 352 19.34 -9.33 11.91
N TRP A 353 20.54 -9.89 11.79
CA TRP A 353 20.79 -11.19 11.21
C TRP A 353 21.97 -11.88 11.86
N ASN A 354 21.95 -13.20 11.81
CA ASN A 354 23.05 -14.07 12.20
C ASN A 354 23.16 -15.20 11.16
N GLU A 355 23.92 -16.25 11.46
CA GLU A 355 24.05 -17.42 10.59
C GLU A 355 22.71 -18.15 10.36
N ALA A 356 21.85 -18.21 11.38
CA ALA A 356 20.57 -18.90 11.34
C ALA A 356 19.46 -18.12 10.60
N GLY A 357 19.55 -16.79 10.49
CA GLY A 357 18.49 -16.03 9.82
C GLY A 357 18.46 -14.53 10.11
N ILE A 358 17.25 -13.96 10.02
CA ILE A 358 16.95 -12.53 10.16
C ILE A 358 15.81 -12.32 11.17
N VAL A 359 15.90 -11.24 11.94
CA VAL A 359 14.82 -10.65 12.72
C VAL A 359 14.62 -9.20 12.26
N GLY A 360 13.39 -8.81 11.97
CA GLY A 360 13.01 -7.44 11.67
C GLY A 360 12.00 -6.92 12.68
N LEU A 361 12.19 -5.71 13.19
CA LEU A 361 11.32 -5.04 14.16
C LEU A 361 11.00 -3.63 13.67
N ALA A 362 9.78 -3.16 13.89
CA ALA A 362 9.39 -1.79 13.57
C ALA A 362 8.66 -1.12 14.73
N TYR A 363 8.97 0.16 14.90
CA TYR A 363 8.31 1.08 15.80
C TYR A 363 7.65 2.20 15.03
N GLN A 364 6.48 2.59 15.52
CA GLN A 364 5.81 3.80 15.12
C GLN A 364 5.55 4.66 16.36
N LEU A 365 5.77 5.97 16.22
CA LEU A 365 5.59 6.93 17.29
C LEU A 365 4.19 6.82 17.90
N GLY A 366 4.14 6.56 19.21
CA GLY A 366 2.89 6.37 19.96
C GLY A 366 2.34 4.94 19.98
N TYR A 367 3.04 3.98 19.37
CA TYR A 367 2.64 2.58 19.29
C TYR A 367 3.76 1.66 19.81
N GLY A 368 3.94 1.64 21.13
CA GLY A 368 4.85 0.75 21.85
C GLY A 368 4.23 -0.59 22.24
N PRO A 369 5.01 -1.50 22.86
CA PRO A 369 4.52 -2.82 23.25
C PRO A 369 3.45 -2.76 24.36
N ILE A 370 3.46 -1.72 25.20
CA ILE A 370 2.46 -1.55 26.27
C ILE A 370 1.09 -1.29 25.65
N GLU A 371 1.00 -0.32 24.75
CA GLU A 371 -0.26 0.09 24.13
C GLU A 371 -0.76 -0.92 23.10
N HIS A 372 0.16 -1.53 22.34
CA HIS A 372 -0.20 -2.33 21.17
C HIS A 372 -0.22 -3.84 21.43
N LEU A 373 0.72 -4.33 22.25
CA LEU A 373 0.84 -5.77 22.56
C LEU A 373 0.21 -6.11 23.90
N GLY A 374 -0.36 -5.13 24.60
CA GLY A 374 -0.93 -5.31 25.94
C GLY A 374 0.12 -5.69 26.98
N LEU A 375 1.38 -5.28 26.79
CA LEU A 375 2.43 -5.53 27.77
C LEU A 375 2.09 -4.80 29.07
N ALA A 376 1.95 -5.57 30.16
CA ALA A 376 1.73 -4.98 31.47
C ALA A 376 2.95 -4.15 31.91
N ILE A 377 2.72 -3.00 32.54
CA ILE A 377 3.78 -2.05 32.92
C ILE A 377 4.83 -2.72 33.84
N ASP A 378 4.40 -3.62 34.72
CA ASP A 378 5.26 -4.37 35.63
C ASP A 378 6.07 -5.49 34.95
N ALA A 379 5.76 -5.81 33.69
CA ALA A 379 6.50 -6.78 32.87
C ALA A 379 7.65 -6.15 32.07
N VAL A 380 7.79 -4.82 32.08
CA VAL A 380 8.86 -4.10 31.37
C VAL A 380 10.22 -4.39 31.98
N LYS A 381 11.16 -4.88 31.15
CA LYS A 381 12.55 -5.19 31.56
C LYS A 381 13.60 -4.35 30.83
N GLY A 382 13.21 -3.57 29.83
CA GLY A 382 14.12 -2.78 29.01
C GLY A 382 14.95 -3.63 28.04
N GLY A 383 14.46 -4.83 27.71
CA GLY A 383 15.19 -5.86 26.97
C GLY A 383 14.35 -6.58 25.92
N PRO A 384 14.87 -7.69 25.33
CA PRO A 384 14.21 -8.45 24.27
C PRO A 384 12.79 -8.90 24.60
N ASP A 385 12.53 -9.19 25.88
CA ASP A 385 11.23 -9.64 26.36
C ASP A 385 10.12 -8.60 26.12
N ASP A 386 10.45 -7.30 26.13
CA ASP A 386 9.45 -6.22 25.92
C ASP A 386 8.82 -6.29 24.52
N VAL A 387 9.56 -6.80 23.53
CA VAL A 387 9.15 -6.85 22.12
C VAL A 387 8.94 -8.27 21.62
N ARG A 388 9.10 -9.28 22.48
CA ARG A 388 9.01 -10.70 22.11
C ARG A 388 7.64 -11.07 21.52
N ALA A 389 6.58 -10.40 21.97
CA ALA A 389 5.23 -10.58 21.41
C ALA A 389 5.10 -10.13 19.94
N THR A 390 6.03 -9.33 19.41
CA THR A 390 6.05 -8.95 17.98
C THR A 390 6.57 -10.06 17.08
N VAL A 391 7.30 -11.03 17.64
CA VAL A 391 7.93 -12.15 16.94
C VAL A 391 7.52 -13.48 17.59
N PRO A 392 6.21 -13.83 17.62
CA PRO A 392 5.74 -15.09 18.15
C PRO A 392 6.46 -16.28 17.52
N ASP A 393 6.65 -17.33 18.34
CA ASP A 393 7.30 -18.58 17.95
C ASP A 393 8.73 -18.40 17.39
N LEU A 394 9.44 -17.35 17.81
CA LEU A 394 10.83 -17.11 17.41
C LEU A 394 11.69 -18.36 17.67
N PRO A 395 12.34 -18.91 16.65
CA PRO A 395 13.29 -20.01 16.83
C PRO A 395 14.45 -19.62 17.76
N ALA A 396 14.87 -20.54 18.63
CA ALA A 396 15.92 -20.30 19.63
C ALA A 396 17.27 -19.87 19.01
N ASP A 397 17.58 -20.31 17.79
CA ASP A 397 18.77 -19.93 17.04
C ASP A 397 18.72 -18.51 16.45
N LEU A 398 17.57 -17.84 16.52
CA LEU A 398 17.40 -16.41 16.19
C LEU A 398 17.40 -15.49 17.42
N GLU A 399 17.51 -16.00 18.64
CA GLU A 399 17.51 -15.18 19.86
C GLU A 399 18.64 -14.15 19.86
N ALA A 400 19.85 -14.54 19.43
CA ALA A 400 20.97 -13.59 19.34
C ALA A 400 20.70 -12.45 18.33
N ALA A 401 19.96 -12.73 17.25
CA ALA A 401 19.55 -11.69 16.30
C ALA A 401 18.46 -10.79 16.91
N LEU A 402 17.53 -11.33 17.70
CA LEU A 402 16.54 -10.54 18.44
C LEU A 402 17.22 -9.65 19.49
N GLU A 403 18.16 -10.17 20.26
CA GLU A 403 18.95 -9.40 21.24
C GLU A 403 19.68 -8.24 20.57
N LEU A 404 20.32 -8.52 19.44
CA LEU A 404 21.02 -7.50 18.67
C LEU A 404 20.05 -6.44 18.13
N ALA A 405 18.92 -6.85 17.52
CA ALA A 405 17.90 -5.91 17.05
C ALA A 405 17.38 -5.03 18.20
N THR A 406 17.10 -5.65 19.35
CA THR A 406 16.55 -4.97 20.52
C THR A 406 17.53 -3.97 21.13
N SER A 407 18.84 -4.27 21.09
CA SER A 407 19.89 -3.36 21.55
C SER A 407 19.91 -2.05 20.75
N MET A 408 19.40 -2.06 19.52
CA MET A 408 19.31 -0.89 18.65
C MET A 408 18.00 -0.11 18.79
N LEU A 409 16.97 -0.69 19.44
CA LEU A 409 15.71 0.00 19.68
C LEU A 409 15.90 1.10 20.74
N VAL A 410 15.21 2.22 20.53
CA VAL A 410 15.10 3.30 21.51
C VAL A 410 14.28 2.80 22.70
N SER A 411 14.72 3.12 23.91
CA SER A 411 13.94 2.86 25.12
C SER A 411 12.91 3.96 25.34
N GLY A 412 11.70 3.56 25.72
CA GLY A 412 10.59 4.47 26.04
C GLY A 412 10.96 5.43 27.16
N PRO A 413 10.57 6.71 27.07
CA PRO A 413 11.00 7.73 28.02
C PRO A 413 10.32 7.60 29.39
N VAL A 414 9.21 6.86 29.47
CA VAL A 414 8.39 6.74 30.69
C VAL A 414 8.72 5.47 31.47
N TYR A 415 8.72 4.31 30.82
CA TYR A 415 8.90 3.02 31.51
C TYR A 415 10.19 2.30 31.13
N GLY A 416 10.97 2.82 30.17
CA GLY A 416 12.24 2.24 29.73
C GLY A 416 12.08 1.05 28.78
N GLU A 417 10.87 0.76 28.34
CA GLU A 417 10.50 -0.36 27.46
C GLU A 417 11.15 -0.25 26.09
N LYS A 418 11.47 -1.38 25.47
CA LYS A 418 11.95 -1.37 24.09
C LYS A 418 10.79 -1.14 23.13
N LEU A 419 10.90 -0.10 22.33
CA LEU A 419 9.83 0.38 21.48
C LEU A 419 9.85 -0.38 20.14
N ALA A 420 9.00 -1.40 20.00
CA ALA A 420 8.59 -1.99 18.74
C ALA A 420 7.22 -2.65 18.90
N SER A 421 6.37 -2.55 17.89
CA SER A 421 5.00 -3.07 17.91
C SER A 421 4.72 -4.10 16.82
N ILE A 422 5.61 -4.24 15.83
CA ILE A 422 5.50 -5.22 14.75
C ILE A 422 6.86 -5.83 14.46
N GLY A 423 6.87 -7.12 14.13
CA GLY A 423 8.09 -7.83 13.80
C GLY A 423 7.90 -9.01 12.84
N PHE A 424 9.01 -9.46 12.27
CA PHE A 424 9.10 -10.71 11.53
C PHE A 424 10.43 -11.43 11.84
N TRP A 425 10.45 -12.73 11.61
CA TRP A 425 11.68 -13.54 11.61
C TRP A 425 11.71 -14.46 10.40
N LEU A 426 12.91 -14.65 9.82
CA LEU A 426 13.20 -15.57 8.72
C LEU A 426 14.33 -16.50 9.15
N ARG A 427 14.08 -17.80 9.23
CA ARG A 427 15.07 -18.83 9.57
C ARG A 427 15.46 -19.65 8.33
N ASP A 428 16.76 -19.85 8.13
CA ASP A 428 17.37 -20.67 7.08
C ASP A 428 16.92 -20.32 5.64
N GLY A 429 16.33 -19.15 5.43
CA GLY A 429 15.71 -18.75 4.16
C GLY A 429 14.47 -19.57 3.78
N GLU A 430 13.86 -20.29 4.73
CA GLU A 430 12.76 -21.23 4.45
C GLU A 430 11.53 -21.01 5.35
N ARG A 431 11.74 -20.62 6.61
CA ARG A 431 10.67 -20.49 7.59
C ARG A 431 10.52 -19.03 8.00
N LEU A 432 9.29 -18.56 8.00
CA LEU A 432 8.94 -17.16 8.20
C LEU A 432 7.82 -17.07 9.23
N GLY A 433 7.91 -16.14 10.17
CA GLY A 433 6.88 -15.89 11.18
C GLY A 433 6.98 -14.48 11.76
N GLY A 434 6.09 -14.15 12.69
CA GLY A 434 5.98 -12.83 13.31
C GLY A 434 4.70 -12.08 12.98
N THR A 435 4.42 -11.04 13.77
CA THR A 435 3.19 -10.23 13.70
C THR A 435 2.98 -9.50 12.37
N LEU A 436 4.05 -9.28 11.59
CA LEU A 436 3.95 -8.74 10.22
C LEU A 436 2.98 -9.54 9.34
N PHE A 437 2.84 -10.86 9.59
CA PHE A 437 2.00 -11.75 8.79
C PHE A 437 0.59 -11.90 9.35
N ASP A 438 0.34 -11.42 10.56
CA ASP A 438 -0.98 -11.43 11.17
C ASP A 438 -1.92 -10.50 10.40
N ARG A 439 -3.21 -10.82 10.39
CA ARG A 439 -4.18 -10.14 9.53
C ARG A 439 -4.57 -8.75 10.04
N ASP A 440 -4.47 -8.54 11.34
CA ASP A 440 -5.01 -7.36 12.02
C ASP A 440 -4.00 -6.20 12.10
N ASP A 441 -2.69 -6.48 12.05
CA ASP A 441 -1.61 -5.48 12.20
C ASP A 441 -1.18 -4.81 10.88
N ARG A 442 -1.86 -5.11 9.77
CA ARG A 442 -1.43 -4.70 8.41
C ARG A 442 -1.71 -3.24 8.08
N THR A 443 -2.43 -2.52 8.95
CA THR A 443 -2.72 -1.09 8.81
C THR A 443 -1.74 -0.20 9.57
N VAL A 444 -0.88 -0.79 10.40
CA VAL A 444 0.13 -0.04 11.14
C VAL A 444 1.28 0.32 10.19
N PRO A 445 1.64 1.61 10.02
CA PRO A 445 2.78 2.05 9.22
C PRO A 445 4.08 1.22 9.36
N GLY A 446 4.38 0.72 10.56
CA GLY A 446 5.51 -0.20 10.80
C GLY A 446 5.48 -1.46 9.94
N ALA A 447 4.30 -2.06 9.71
CA ALA A 447 4.12 -3.23 8.86
C ALA A 447 4.49 -2.94 7.40
N ARG A 448 4.09 -1.76 6.89
CA ARG A 448 4.41 -1.35 5.53
C ARG A 448 5.91 -1.19 5.33
N ARG A 449 6.63 -0.63 6.31
CA ARG A 449 8.10 -0.49 6.26
C ARG A 449 8.79 -1.86 6.27
N LEU A 450 8.38 -2.77 7.16
CA LEU A 450 8.93 -4.14 7.16
C LEU A 450 8.60 -4.90 5.86
N ALA A 451 7.46 -4.64 5.24
CA ALA A 451 7.06 -5.27 3.98
C ALA A 451 7.95 -4.88 2.80
N GLU A 452 8.55 -3.69 2.79
CA GLU A 452 9.50 -3.29 1.73
C GLU A 452 10.74 -4.20 1.71
N TRP A 453 11.15 -4.77 2.85
CA TRP A 453 12.21 -5.77 2.91
C TRP A 453 11.82 -7.08 2.22
N GLY A 454 10.55 -7.44 2.24
CA GLY A 454 10.00 -8.52 1.42
C GLY A 454 9.93 -8.18 -0.09
N ARG A 455 10.19 -6.93 -0.49
CA ARG A 455 10.29 -6.52 -1.89
C ARG A 455 11.73 -6.45 -2.40
N VAL A 456 12.70 -6.42 -1.48
CA VAL A 456 14.13 -6.44 -1.79
C VAL A 456 14.56 -7.67 -2.59
N ALA A 457 13.92 -8.82 -2.39
CA ALA A 457 14.19 -10.03 -3.17
C ALA A 457 14.02 -9.81 -4.70
N TRP A 458 13.44 -8.67 -5.11
CA TRP A 458 13.25 -8.26 -6.50
C TRP A 458 14.24 -7.20 -6.99
N GLY A 459 15.29 -6.88 -6.24
CA GLY A 459 16.51 -6.26 -6.79
C GLY A 459 17.05 -5.03 -6.06
N THR A 460 16.26 -4.29 -5.27
CA THR A 460 16.74 -3.15 -4.45
C THR A 460 15.74 -2.84 -3.33
N LEU A 461 16.18 -2.20 -2.24
CA LEU A 461 15.27 -1.59 -1.27
C LEU A 461 14.58 -0.42 -1.97
N HIS A 462 13.27 -0.53 -2.20
CA HIS A 462 12.50 0.57 -2.72
C HIS A 462 12.31 1.60 -1.61
N ARG A 463 12.52 2.89 -1.93
CA ARG A 463 12.23 4.00 -1.01
C ARG A 463 10.77 3.85 -0.55
N PRO A 464 10.50 3.68 0.76
CA PRO A 464 9.13 3.61 1.25
C PRO A 464 8.42 4.89 0.83
N SER A 465 7.25 4.71 0.22
CA SER A 465 6.32 5.72 -0.29
C SER A 465 6.74 7.19 -0.16
N ARG A 466 6.91 7.84 -1.32
CA ARG A 466 6.91 9.30 -1.50
C ARG A 466 5.96 9.97 -0.49
N GLU A 467 6.49 10.73 0.46
CA GLU A 467 5.62 11.60 1.24
C GLU A 467 4.87 12.55 0.28
N PRO A 468 3.63 12.94 0.58
CA PRO A 468 2.83 13.81 -0.30
C PRO A 468 3.53 15.12 -0.70
N ASN A 469 4.54 15.54 0.08
CA ASN A 469 5.28 16.79 -0.07
C ASN A 469 6.67 16.63 -0.71
N GLU A 470 7.08 15.41 -1.08
CA GLU A 470 8.38 15.21 -1.73
C GLU A 470 8.38 15.77 -3.16
N PRO A 471 9.46 16.46 -3.59
CA PRO A 471 9.57 16.99 -4.93
C PRO A 471 9.39 15.91 -6.00
N VAL A 472 8.74 16.27 -7.11
CA VAL A 472 8.70 15.42 -8.28
C VAL A 472 10.12 15.31 -8.86
N LEU A 473 10.75 14.14 -8.74
CA LEU A 473 12.02 13.81 -9.39
C LEU A 473 11.88 14.09 -10.89
N THR A 474 12.62 15.07 -11.37
CA THR A 474 12.71 15.41 -12.80
C THR A 474 13.79 14.57 -13.46
N GLN A 475 13.71 14.36 -14.78
CA GLN A 475 14.77 13.67 -15.53
C GLN A 475 16.14 14.33 -15.30
N ALA A 476 16.19 15.66 -15.27
CA ALA A 476 17.42 16.40 -14.99
C ALA A 476 18.02 16.11 -13.59
N MET A 477 17.20 15.76 -12.59
CA MET A 477 17.70 15.30 -11.29
C MET A 477 18.24 13.87 -11.37
N LEU A 478 17.60 13.00 -12.15
CA LEU A 478 18.08 11.64 -12.39
C LEU A 478 19.44 11.65 -13.10
N ASP A 479 19.58 12.45 -14.16
CA ASP A 479 20.81 12.57 -14.93
C ASP A 479 21.96 13.12 -14.08
N ARG A 480 21.68 14.04 -13.15
CA ARG A 480 22.67 14.55 -12.20
C ARG A 480 23.08 13.52 -11.15
N ALA A 481 22.16 12.64 -10.77
CA ALA A 481 22.37 11.61 -9.75
C ALA A 481 23.09 10.36 -10.29
N GLU A 482 23.05 10.14 -11.61
CA GLU A 482 23.57 8.94 -12.26
C GLU A 482 25.02 8.61 -11.89
N PRO A 483 26.00 9.54 -11.94
CA PRO A 483 27.38 9.23 -11.55
C PRO A 483 27.54 8.76 -10.11
N ILE A 484 26.72 9.31 -9.20
CA ILE A 484 26.74 8.91 -7.78
C ILE A 484 26.05 7.57 -7.59
N ARG A 485 24.97 7.30 -8.34
CA ARG A 485 24.27 6.01 -8.33
C ARG A 485 25.20 4.87 -8.75
N ASP A 486 25.89 5.06 -9.87
CA ASP A 486 26.76 4.03 -10.45
C ASP A 486 27.96 3.75 -9.54
N LEU A 487 28.49 4.80 -8.89
CA LEU A 487 29.50 4.68 -7.86
C LEU A 487 29.00 3.89 -6.64
N VAL A 488 27.83 4.25 -6.09
CA VAL A 488 27.22 3.53 -4.96
C VAL A 488 27.05 2.05 -5.28
N GLU A 489 26.57 1.74 -6.48
CA GLU A 489 26.37 0.36 -6.92
C GLU A 489 27.69 -0.41 -7.02
N ALA A 490 28.70 0.18 -7.67
CA ALA A 490 30.02 -0.43 -7.78
C ALA A 490 30.69 -0.64 -6.42
N VAL A 491 30.65 0.36 -5.54
CA VAL A 491 31.27 0.29 -4.20
C VAL A 491 30.54 -0.71 -3.31
N ALA A 492 29.19 -0.74 -3.34
CA ALA A 492 28.41 -1.69 -2.58
C ALA A 492 28.71 -3.14 -3.02
N GLU A 493 28.74 -3.42 -4.33
CA GLU A 493 29.09 -4.75 -4.87
C GLU A 493 30.50 -5.18 -4.45
N ARG A 494 31.49 -4.28 -4.50
CA ARG A 494 32.86 -4.60 -4.01
C ARG A 494 32.87 -4.87 -2.51
N ALA A 495 32.20 -4.05 -1.71
CA ALA A 495 32.12 -4.19 -0.26
C ALA A 495 31.38 -5.48 0.17
N LEU A 496 30.45 -5.96 -0.65
CA LEU A 496 29.76 -7.22 -0.44
C LEU A 496 30.68 -8.43 -0.70
N ALA A 497 31.62 -8.31 -1.63
CA ALA A 497 32.62 -9.35 -1.91
C ALA A 497 33.76 -9.38 -0.88
N GLY A 498 34.01 -8.27 -0.18
CA GLY A 498 35.02 -8.18 0.89
C GLY A 498 35.46 -6.73 1.14
N PRO A 499 36.47 -6.53 2.01
CA PRO A 499 37.05 -5.22 2.22
C PRO A 499 37.52 -4.59 0.90
N THR A 500 37.22 -3.31 0.70
CA THR A 500 37.53 -2.56 -0.53
C THR A 500 38.03 -1.16 -0.17
N GLN A 501 38.67 -0.51 -1.14
CA GLN A 501 39.06 0.89 -1.06
C GLN A 501 38.29 1.72 -2.11
N LEU A 502 37.95 2.96 -1.77
CA LEU A 502 37.54 3.98 -2.75
C LEU A 502 38.74 4.42 -3.58
N THR A 503 38.57 4.54 -4.89
CA THR A 503 39.63 5.02 -5.78
C THR A 503 39.73 6.55 -5.76
N ALA A 504 40.86 7.09 -6.23
CA ALA A 504 41.01 8.54 -6.36
C ALA A 504 39.94 9.17 -7.28
N ASP A 505 39.55 8.47 -8.35
CA ASP A 505 38.53 8.92 -9.30
C ASP A 505 37.12 8.87 -8.68
N GLU A 506 36.83 7.86 -7.86
CA GLU A 506 35.57 7.77 -7.11
C GLU A 506 35.46 8.91 -6.08
N LEU A 507 36.56 9.21 -5.38
CA LEU A 507 36.61 10.35 -4.48
C LEU A 507 36.44 11.68 -5.23
N ALA A 508 37.08 11.87 -6.37
CA ALA A 508 36.91 13.07 -7.19
C ALA A 508 35.46 13.23 -7.69
N THR A 509 34.78 12.11 -7.97
CA THR A 509 33.37 12.08 -8.37
C THR A 509 32.43 12.47 -7.21
N LEU A 510 32.69 11.95 -6.02
CA LEU A 510 31.94 12.25 -4.79
C LEU A 510 32.19 13.68 -4.28
N LEU A 511 33.44 14.14 -4.37
CA LEU A 511 33.95 15.37 -3.77
C LEU A 511 34.46 16.34 -4.84
N PRO A 512 33.58 16.86 -5.73
CA PRO A 512 33.98 17.83 -6.76
C PRO A 512 34.48 19.16 -6.14
N THR A 513 34.21 19.38 -4.86
CA THR A 513 34.76 20.45 -4.03
C THR A 513 35.24 19.85 -2.70
N PRO A 514 36.25 20.44 -2.04
CA PRO A 514 36.70 19.97 -0.72
C PRO A 514 35.51 19.94 0.26
N PRO A 515 35.16 18.78 0.83
CA PRO A 515 34.07 18.70 1.80
C PRO A 515 34.53 19.23 3.16
N ASP A 516 33.55 19.45 4.02
CA ASP A 516 33.76 19.71 5.44
C ASP A 516 34.56 18.57 6.10
N PRO A 517 35.74 18.84 6.71
CA PRO A 517 36.59 17.82 7.33
C PRO A 517 35.87 16.95 8.36
N GLU A 518 34.93 17.52 9.13
CA GLU A 518 34.16 16.77 10.13
C GLU A 518 33.23 15.73 9.48
N ARG A 519 32.58 16.10 8.38
CA ARG A 519 31.73 15.18 7.61
C ARG A 519 32.54 14.09 6.93
N LEU A 520 33.73 14.46 6.44
CA LEU A 520 34.66 13.54 5.82
C LEU A 520 35.11 12.48 6.86
N LEU A 521 35.57 12.90 8.03
CA LEU A 521 35.94 11.96 9.12
C LEU A 521 34.76 11.07 9.55
N ALA A 522 33.57 11.64 9.76
CA ALA A 522 32.39 10.86 10.14
C ALA A 522 32.00 9.81 9.08
N ALA A 523 32.04 10.18 7.79
CA ALA A 523 31.75 9.25 6.71
C ALA A 523 32.82 8.15 6.60
N GLN A 524 34.09 8.49 6.86
CA GLN A 524 35.18 7.51 6.91
C GLN A 524 34.94 6.46 7.98
N ASP A 525 34.69 6.88 9.22
CA ASP A 525 34.42 5.98 10.34
C ASP A 525 33.21 5.10 10.06
N MET A 526 32.20 5.64 9.39
CA MET A 526 31.02 4.88 8.97
C MET A 526 31.33 3.86 7.87
N LEU A 527 32.10 4.23 6.83
CA LEU A 527 32.47 3.32 5.74
C LEU A 527 33.44 2.22 6.20
N GLN A 528 34.35 2.51 7.13
CA GLN A 528 35.27 1.51 7.68
C GLN A 528 34.54 0.38 8.40
N LYS A 529 33.40 0.64 9.05
CA LYS A 529 32.55 -0.39 9.69
C LYS A 529 32.00 -1.42 8.70
N VAL A 530 31.97 -1.12 7.40
CA VAL A 530 31.56 -2.04 6.34
C VAL A 530 32.72 -2.47 5.45
N GLY A 531 33.96 -2.29 5.92
CA GLY A 531 35.16 -2.70 5.19
C GLY A 531 35.49 -1.80 3.99
N ILE A 532 34.93 -0.59 3.92
CA ILE A 532 35.27 0.38 2.88
C ILE A 532 36.25 1.39 3.47
N THR A 533 37.43 1.47 2.87
CA THR A 533 38.48 2.44 3.23
C THR A 533 38.67 3.45 2.11
N TRP A 534 39.45 4.51 2.34
CA TRP A 534 39.94 5.37 1.28
C TRP A 534 41.46 5.61 1.44
N PRO A 535 42.15 6.17 0.44
CA PRO A 535 43.58 6.47 0.54
C PRO A 535 43.84 7.46 1.70
N GLY A 536 44.72 7.09 2.63
CA GLY A 536 45.07 7.93 3.78
C GLY A 536 44.19 7.75 5.04
N SER A 537 43.26 6.80 5.04
CA SER A 537 42.54 6.40 6.25
C SER A 537 43.50 5.86 7.33
N PRO A 538 43.51 6.37 8.57
CA PRO A 538 44.12 5.64 9.68
C PRO A 538 43.43 4.29 9.91
N GLU A 539 44.20 3.26 10.28
CA GLU A 539 43.67 1.98 10.74
C GLU A 539 42.92 2.19 12.06
N ILE A 540 41.69 1.69 12.18
CA ILE A 540 40.98 1.64 13.46
C ILE A 540 41.57 0.47 14.26
N PRO A 541 42.03 0.67 15.51
CA PRO A 541 42.43 -0.43 16.37
C PRO A 541 41.26 -1.40 16.57
N GLU A 542 41.51 -2.71 16.48
CA GLU A 542 40.52 -3.79 16.68
C GLU A 542 39.74 -3.70 17.99
#